data_AF-A0A813D3D3-F1
#
_entry.id   AF-A0A813D3D3-F1
#
_cell.length_a   1.000
_cell.length_b   1.000
_cell.length_c   1.000
_cell.angle_alpha   90.00
_cell.angle_beta   90.00
_cell.angle_gamma   90.00
#
_symmetry.space_group_name_H-M   'P 1'
#
loop_
_entity.id
_entity.type
_entity.pdbx_description
1 polymer ?
#
loop_
_entity_poly.entity_id
_entity_poly.type
_entity_poly.pdbx_seq_one_letter_code
_entity_poly.pdbx_strand_id
1 'polypeptide(L)'
;PSLGVAMRNRGPGKWRDWRWGQIVIPLYPLDVVPPTPDPAAVVLNPIKPLSEVAYQTISALQAKNFLPKLTDALGELVKQPDSPGGRFQEQRLRDCFKDTASALLEPEEMEKIFPSPVVPEPPSKSGSRRPSKSASRKPTKEVLVEPKD
;
A
#
# COMPACT_ATOMS: atom_id res chain seq x y z
N PRO A 1 5.86 29.45 -16.09
CA PRO A 1 5.89 28.61 -14.88
C PRO A 1 5.25 27.25 -15.14
N SER A 2 6.04 26.18 -15.14
CA SER A 2 5.54 24.81 -15.33
C SER A 2 4.57 24.43 -14.21
N LEU A 3 3.32 24.12 -14.56
CA LEU A 3 2.30 23.56 -13.66
C LEU A 3 2.58 22.06 -13.37
N GLY A 4 3.84 21.72 -13.09
CA GLY A 4 4.27 20.35 -12.85
C GLY A 4 4.07 19.95 -11.40
N VAL A 5 3.52 18.75 -11.17
CA VAL A 5 3.56 18.09 -9.86
C VAL A 5 5.01 17.69 -9.58
N ALA A 6 5.58 18.14 -8.46
CA ALA A 6 6.95 17.83 -8.11
C ALA A 6 7.06 17.39 -6.65
N MET A 7 7.73 16.25 -6.41
CA MET A 7 8.28 15.91 -5.10
C MET A 7 9.72 16.40 -5.01
N ARG A 8 10.06 17.13 -3.94
CA ARG A 8 11.45 17.53 -3.68
C ARG A 8 11.95 16.80 -2.42
N ASN A 9 12.92 15.92 -2.60
CA ASN A 9 13.70 15.35 -1.50
C ASN A 9 14.87 16.28 -1.20
N ARG A 10 14.98 16.84 0.02
CA ARG A 10 16.09 17.70 0.41
C ARG A 10 17.15 16.99 1.27
N GLY A 11 17.79 15.92 0.81
CA GLY A 11 18.96 15.33 1.50
C GLY A 11 18.64 14.35 2.66
N PRO A 12 19.67 13.69 3.22
CA PRO A 12 19.49 12.59 4.16
C PRO A 12 18.89 13.08 5.49
N GLY A 13 17.79 12.45 5.93
CA GLY A 13 17.05 12.82 7.14
C GLY A 13 16.05 13.97 6.98
N LYS A 14 15.85 14.49 5.75
CA LYS A 14 15.01 15.66 5.50
C LYS A 14 13.66 15.32 4.86
N TRP A 15 12.71 16.17 5.21
CA TRP A 15 11.27 16.09 4.97
C TRP A 15 10.94 16.05 3.48
N ARG A 16 9.79 15.46 3.15
CA ARG A 16 9.26 15.39 1.78
C ARG A 16 8.22 16.47 1.62
N ASP A 17 8.34 17.30 0.59
CA ASP A 17 7.28 18.23 0.22
C ASP A 17 6.63 17.74 -1.08
N TRP A 18 5.30 17.66 -1.08
CA TRP A 18 4.52 17.55 -2.31
C TRP A 18 4.09 18.95 -2.77
N ARG A 19 4.30 19.26 -4.05
CA ARG A 19 4.03 20.60 -4.61
C ARG A 19 3.18 20.51 -5.86
N TRP A 20 2.18 21.37 -5.93
CA TRP A 20 1.36 21.58 -7.12
C TRP A 20 0.86 23.02 -7.18
N GLY A 21 1.28 23.76 -8.21
CA GLY A 21 1.00 25.19 -8.32
C GLY A 21 1.54 25.98 -7.13
N GLN A 22 0.65 26.64 -6.39
CA GLN A 22 0.97 27.37 -5.15
C GLN A 22 0.79 26.53 -3.88
N ILE A 23 0.25 25.31 -4.00
CA ILE A 23 0.00 24.42 -2.87
C ILE A 23 1.28 23.65 -2.54
N VAL A 24 1.67 23.71 -1.27
CA VAL A 24 2.82 22.96 -0.71
C VAL A 24 2.32 22.16 0.48
N ILE A 25 2.47 20.84 0.42
CA ILE A 25 2.03 19.93 1.48
C ILE A 25 3.27 19.26 2.08
N PRO A 26 3.65 19.60 3.33
CA PRO A 26 4.74 18.94 4.04
C PRO A 26 4.31 17.53 4.45
N LEU A 27 5.05 16.54 4.00
CA LEU A 27 4.82 15.12 4.29
C LEU A 27 5.86 14.60 5.28
N TYR A 28 5.44 13.63 6.10
CA TYR A 28 6.37 12.86 6.91
C TYR A 28 7.41 12.15 6.02
N PRO A 29 8.66 11.97 6.51
CA PRO A 29 9.62 11.08 5.88
C PRO A 29 9.02 9.69 5.71
N LEU A 30 9.38 8.99 4.63
CA LEU A 30 9.09 7.56 4.56
C LEU A 30 9.95 6.88 5.60
N ASP A 31 9.33 6.08 6.48
CA ASP A 31 10.07 5.12 7.25
C ASP A 31 10.79 4.22 6.25
N VAL A 32 12.13 4.25 6.31
CA VAL A 32 12.96 3.38 5.49
C VAL A 32 12.69 1.97 6.02
N VAL A 33 11.76 1.26 5.37
CA VAL A 33 11.62 -0.18 5.60
C VAL A 33 13.00 -0.76 5.29
N PRO A 34 13.71 -1.34 6.28
CA PRO A 34 15.00 -1.94 6.01
C PRO A 34 14.81 -3.00 4.92
N PRO A 35 15.74 -3.14 3.96
CA PRO A 35 15.65 -4.15 2.93
C PRO A 35 15.65 -5.51 3.62
N THR A 36 14.46 -6.05 3.86
CA THR A 36 14.31 -7.41 4.41
C THR A 36 14.55 -8.32 3.20
N PRO A 37 15.50 -9.26 3.26
CA PRO A 37 15.93 -10.05 2.11
C PRO A 37 14.93 -11.17 1.72
N ASP A 38 13.64 -10.99 2.01
CA ASP A 38 12.59 -11.94 1.63
C ASP A 38 11.91 -11.47 0.33
N PRO A 39 12.32 -11.98 -0.85
CA PRO A 39 11.66 -11.65 -2.12
C PRO A 39 10.21 -12.15 -2.17
N ALA A 40 9.78 -12.99 -1.22
CA ALA A 40 8.41 -13.48 -1.09
C ALA A 40 7.49 -12.57 -0.25
N ALA A 41 8.03 -11.67 0.59
CA ALA A 41 7.25 -10.72 1.38
C ALA A 41 7.08 -9.36 0.69
N VAL A 42 7.80 -9.12 -0.42
CA VAL A 42 7.60 -7.97 -1.32
C VAL A 42 6.49 -8.25 -2.36
N VAL A 43 5.77 -9.35 -2.20
CA VAL A 43 4.55 -9.61 -2.97
C VAL A 43 3.38 -9.09 -2.18
N LEU A 44 2.92 -7.89 -2.52
CA LEU A 44 1.50 -7.53 -2.62
C LEU A 44 1.40 -6.02 -2.80
N ASN A 45 0.96 -5.62 -3.99
CA ASN A 45 0.58 -4.25 -4.39
C ASN A 45 1.72 -3.41 -4.98
N PRO A 46 1.73 -3.17 -6.30
CA PRO A 46 2.36 -1.96 -6.82
C PRO A 46 1.54 -0.77 -6.35
N ILE A 47 1.74 -0.34 -5.09
CA ILE A 47 1.17 0.91 -4.59
C ILE A 47 1.82 2.00 -5.45
N LYS A 48 1.05 2.53 -6.42
CA LYS A 48 1.51 3.61 -7.29
C LYS A 48 2.12 4.72 -6.41
N PRO A 49 3.28 5.27 -6.79
CA PRO A 49 3.88 6.35 -6.02
C PRO A 49 2.91 7.53 -5.96
N LEU A 50 2.90 8.27 -4.85
CA LEU A 50 1.96 9.38 -4.64
C LEU A 50 2.01 10.41 -5.79
N SER A 51 3.19 10.64 -6.38
CA SER A 51 3.33 11.53 -7.54
C SER A 51 2.54 11.05 -8.76
N GLU A 52 2.49 9.74 -9.00
CA GLU A 52 1.74 9.16 -10.10
C GLU A 52 0.23 9.20 -9.83
N VAL A 53 -0.18 8.86 -8.60
CA VAL A 53 -1.60 8.98 -8.18
C VAL A 53 -2.07 10.42 -8.32
N ALA A 54 -1.29 11.37 -7.83
CA ALA A 54 -1.59 12.80 -7.94
C ALA A 54 -1.69 13.23 -9.41
N TYR A 55 -0.72 12.85 -10.25
CA TYR A 55 -0.75 13.18 -11.67
C TYR A 55 -1.99 12.61 -12.38
N GLN A 56 -2.32 11.34 -12.15
CA GLN A 56 -3.48 10.69 -12.76
C GLN A 56 -4.79 11.32 -12.28
N THR A 57 -4.91 11.63 -10.99
CA THR A 57 -6.08 12.31 -10.41
C THR A 57 -6.26 13.71 -10.99
N ILE A 58 -5.18 14.51 -11.03
CA ILE A 58 -5.20 15.87 -11.59
C ILE A 58 -5.57 15.83 -13.07
N SER A 59 -4.97 14.91 -13.84
CA SER A 59 -5.26 14.77 -15.27
C SER A 59 -6.72 14.40 -15.53
N ALA A 60 -7.26 13.43 -14.78
CA ALA A 60 -8.66 13.01 -14.90
C ALA A 60 -9.65 14.14 -14.53
N LEU A 61 -9.41 14.83 -13.41
CA LEU A 61 -10.26 15.95 -12.99
C LEU A 61 -10.11 17.16 -13.92
N GLN A 62 -8.93 17.37 -14.50
CA GLN A 62 -8.72 18.42 -15.51
C GLN A 62 -9.52 18.15 -16.78
N ALA A 63 -9.56 16.91 -17.26
CA ALA A 63 -10.35 16.54 -18.44
C ALA A 63 -11.85 16.85 -18.25
N LYS A 64 -12.35 16.75 -17.02
CA LYS A 64 -13.75 17.01 -16.66
C LYS A 64 -14.02 18.42 -16.10
N ASN A 65 -13.02 19.31 -16.10
CA ASN A 65 -13.11 20.67 -15.54
C ASN A 65 -13.46 20.73 -14.04
N PHE A 66 -13.06 19.71 -13.28
CA PHE A 66 -13.30 19.63 -11.83
C PHE A 66 -12.09 20.00 -10.96
N LEU A 67 -11.02 20.54 -11.56
CA LEU A 67 -9.83 21.00 -10.81
C LEU A 67 -10.12 21.94 -9.64
N PRO A 68 -11.06 22.90 -9.72
CA PRO A 68 -11.34 23.80 -8.59
C PRO A 68 -11.76 23.04 -7.32
N LYS A 69 -12.56 21.98 -7.46
CA LYS A 69 -13.00 21.17 -6.33
C LYS A 69 -11.83 20.46 -5.63
N LEU A 70 -10.85 20.00 -6.41
CA LEU A 70 -9.64 19.41 -5.84
C LEU A 70 -8.78 20.46 -5.13
N THR A 71 -8.64 21.66 -5.69
CA THR A 71 -7.89 22.73 -5.03
C THR A 71 -8.55 23.17 -3.73
N ASP A 72 -9.88 23.20 -3.68
CA ASP A 72 -10.65 23.52 -2.48
C ASP A 72 -10.46 22.44 -1.40
N ALA A 73 -10.60 21.16 -1.77
CA ALA A 73 -10.38 20.03 -0.86
C ALA A 73 -8.95 20.02 -0.28
N LEU A 74 -7.94 20.28 -1.12
CA LEU A 74 -6.54 20.42 -0.65
C LEU A 74 -6.35 21.65 0.23
N GLY A 75 -7.04 22.76 -0.07
CA GLY A 75 -7.03 23.96 0.76
C GLY A 75 -7.64 23.72 2.15
N GLU A 76 -8.68 22.88 2.24
CA GLU A 76 -9.25 22.43 3.51
C GLU A 76 -8.32 21.50 4.27
N LEU A 77 -7.69 20.55 3.57
CA LEU A 77 -6.69 19.65 4.15
C LEU A 77 -5.57 20.44 4.84
N VAL A 78 -5.02 21.47 4.17
CA VAL A 78 -3.94 22.31 4.70
C VAL A 78 -4.34 23.07 5.98
N LYS A 79 -5.63 23.36 6.19
CA LYS A 79 -6.11 24.02 7.42
C LYS A 79 -6.13 23.11 8.64
N GLN A 80 -6.14 21.78 8.44
CA GLN A 80 -6.24 20.79 9.51
C GLN A 80 -5.06 19.82 9.49
N PRO A 81 -3.84 20.27 9.82
CA PRO A 81 -2.67 19.40 9.83
C PRO A 81 -2.73 18.31 10.90
N ASP A 82 -2.09 17.17 10.63
CA ASP A 82 -1.99 16.05 11.58
C ASP A 82 -1.08 16.37 12.78
N SER A 83 -0.25 17.41 12.65
CA SER A 83 0.75 17.75 13.66
C SER A 83 0.84 19.25 13.90
N PRO A 84 1.32 19.68 15.09
CA PRO A 84 1.59 21.09 15.37
C PRO A 84 2.62 21.72 14.42
N GLY A 85 3.40 20.91 13.70
CA GLY A 85 4.34 21.35 12.67
C GLY A 85 3.75 21.47 11.27
N GLY A 86 2.43 21.33 11.09
CA GLY A 86 1.79 21.47 9.77
C GLY A 86 1.97 20.27 8.83
N ARG A 87 2.36 19.10 9.36
CA ARG A 87 2.69 17.91 8.56
C ARG A 87 1.49 17.01 8.33
N PHE A 88 1.57 16.25 7.23
CA PHE A 88 0.55 15.29 6.82
C PHE A 88 1.17 13.91 6.59
N GLN A 89 0.42 12.88 6.95
CA GLN A 89 0.74 11.53 6.50
C GLN A 89 0.49 11.41 5.00
N GLU A 90 1.34 10.66 4.29
CA GLU A 90 1.14 10.42 2.85
C GLU A 90 -0.24 9.78 2.60
N GLN A 91 -0.69 8.91 3.51
CA GLN A 91 -1.99 8.25 3.41
C GLN A 91 -3.15 9.26 3.40
N ARG A 92 -3.11 10.29 4.26
CA ARG A 92 -4.16 11.30 4.33
C ARG A 92 -4.29 12.11 3.05
N LEU A 93 -3.17 12.39 2.39
CA LEU A 93 -3.17 13.03 1.07
C LEU A 93 -3.73 12.10 -0.02
N ARG A 94 -3.42 10.79 0.03
CA ARG A 94 -4.00 9.80 -0.88
C ARG A 94 -5.51 9.66 -0.69
N ASP A 95 -5.96 9.64 0.55
CA ASP A 95 -7.38 9.54 0.88
C ASP A 95 -8.12 10.78 0.36
N CYS A 96 -7.56 11.99 0.54
CA CYS A 96 -8.11 13.21 -0.04
C CYS A 96 -8.25 13.15 -1.57
N PHE A 97 -7.25 12.62 -2.29
CA PHE A 97 -7.36 12.40 -3.74
C PHE A 97 -8.44 11.38 -4.07
N LYS A 98 -8.53 10.29 -3.31
CA LYS A 98 -9.51 9.24 -3.52
C LYS A 98 -10.93 9.73 -3.26
N ASP A 99 -11.17 10.45 -2.18
CA ASP A 99 -12.47 11.00 -1.81
C ASP A 99 -12.94 11.99 -2.88
N THR A 100 -12.07 12.91 -3.29
CA THR A 100 -12.37 13.88 -4.36
C THR A 100 -12.63 13.20 -5.70
N ALA A 101 -11.81 12.22 -6.06
CA ALA A 101 -12.02 11.42 -7.26
C ALA A 101 -13.34 10.66 -7.19
N SER A 102 -13.69 10.08 -6.03
CA SER A 102 -14.92 9.29 -5.87
C SER A 102 -16.21 10.08 -5.92
N ALA A 103 -16.15 11.37 -5.57
CA ALA A 103 -17.30 12.25 -5.67
C ALA A 103 -17.55 12.76 -7.11
N LEU A 104 -16.57 12.63 -8.03
CA LEU A 104 -16.56 13.36 -9.31
C LEU A 104 -16.23 12.53 -10.54
N LEU A 105 -15.51 11.42 -10.38
CA LEU A 105 -15.11 10.52 -11.46
C LEU A 105 -15.99 9.28 -11.47
N GLU A 106 -16.10 8.68 -12.65
CA GLU A 106 -16.81 7.41 -12.82
C GLU A 106 -15.98 6.26 -12.23
N PRO A 107 -16.61 5.15 -11.81
CA PRO A 107 -15.90 4.02 -11.22
C PRO A 107 -14.80 3.44 -12.13
N GLU A 108 -15.00 3.46 -13.45
CA GLU A 108 -14.00 2.99 -14.44
C GLU A 108 -12.70 3.83 -14.40
N GLU A 109 -12.84 5.15 -14.27
CA GLU A 109 -11.68 6.05 -14.15
C GLU A 109 -11.01 5.89 -12.78
N MET A 110 -11.81 5.62 -11.74
CA MET A 110 -11.30 5.38 -10.40
C MET A 110 -10.44 4.13 -10.34
N GLU A 111 -10.86 3.02 -10.95
CA GLU A 111 -10.05 1.79 -11.02
C GLU A 111 -8.72 2.01 -11.75
N LYS A 112 -8.72 2.90 -12.76
CA LYS A 112 -7.49 3.26 -13.47
C LYS A 112 -6.51 4.01 -12.56
N ILE A 113 -7.00 4.90 -11.70
CA ILE A 113 -6.15 5.70 -10.78
C ILE A 113 -5.74 4.86 -9.56
N PHE A 114 -6.71 4.15 -8.96
CA PHE A 114 -6.58 3.35 -7.76
C PHE A 114 -6.89 1.89 -8.07
N PRO A 115 -5.94 1.14 -8.65
CA PRO A 115 -6.16 -0.26 -8.98
C PRO A 115 -6.42 -1.06 -7.70
N SER A 116 -7.48 -1.87 -7.72
CA SER A 116 -7.78 -2.80 -6.62
C SER A 116 -6.62 -3.79 -6.45
N PRO A 117 -6.25 -4.13 -5.19
CA PRO A 117 -5.19 -5.09 -4.94
C PRO A 117 -5.59 -6.44 -5.54
N VAL A 118 -4.79 -6.95 -6.47
CA VAL A 118 -4.94 -8.33 -6.98
C VAL A 118 -4.51 -9.25 -5.85
N VAL A 119 -5.48 -9.82 -5.13
CA VAL A 119 -5.23 -10.88 -4.16
C VAL A 119 -4.72 -12.09 -4.95
N PRO A 120 -3.46 -12.51 -4.80
CA PRO A 120 -3.01 -13.73 -5.43
C PRO A 120 -3.83 -14.87 -4.83
N GLU A 121 -4.54 -15.60 -5.69
CA GLU A 121 -5.23 -16.81 -5.27
C GLU A 121 -4.24 -17.69 -4.51
N PRO A 122 -4.61 -18.18 -3.31
CA PRO A 122 -3.70 -18.99 -2.51
C PRO A 122 -3.26 -20.18 -3.37
N PRO A 123 -1.95 -20.51 -3.41
CA PRO A 123 -1.46 -21.62 -4.22
C PRO A 123 -2.21 -22.87 -3.78
N SER A 124 -3.01 -23.40 -4.70
CA SER A 124 -3.71 -24.67 -4.51
C SER A 124 -2.67 -25.68 -4.02
N LYS A 125 -2.83 -26.17 -2.79
CA LYS A 125 -1.98 -27.19 -2.17
C LYS A 125 -2.08 -28.48 -2.99
N SER A 126 -1.36 -28.55 -4.11
CA SER A 126 -1.14 -29.76 -4.88
C SER A 126 0.03 -30.49 -4.22
N GLY A 127 -0.29 -31.28 -3.20
CA GLY A 127 0.71 -31.95 -2.37
C GLY A 127 0.10 -32.97 -1.43
N SER A 128 -0.75 -33.86 -1.95
CA SER A 128 -1.27 -34.97 -1.17
C SER A 128 -0.54 -36.28 -1.51
N ARG A 129 0.42 -36.60 -0.62
CA ARG A 129 0.74 -37.93 -0.09
C ARG A 129 1.42 -38.95 -1.03
N ARG A 130 2.74 -38.98 -0.92
CA ARG A 130 3.60 -40.16 -1.17
C ARG A 130 3.33 -41.20 -0.06
N PRO A 131 2.82 -42.41 -0.35
CA PRO A 131 2.68 -43.45 0.68
C PRO A 131 4.02 -44.16 0.90
N SER A 132 4.65 -43.96 2.06
CA SER A 132 5.75 -44.79 2.53
C SER A 132 5.21 -46.15 2.99
N LYS A 133 5.33 -47.16 2.13
CA LYS A 133 5.00 -48.55 2.43
C LYS A 133 6.23 -49.22 3.06
N SER A 134 6.32 -49.18 4.39
CA SER A 134 7.29 -49.98 5.14
C SER A 134 6.59 -50.58 6.36
N ALA A 135 6.26 -51.87 6.28
CA ALA A 135 5.97 -52.74 7.43
C ALA A 135 5.76 -54.19 6.93
N SER A 136 6.82 -54.99 6.91
CA SER A 136 6.71 -56.44 6.90
C SER A 136 7.89 -57.06 7.63
N ARG A 137 7.68 -57.43 8.90
CA ARG A 137 7.90 -58.77 9.49
C ARG A 137 7.78 -58.69 11.02
N LYS A 138 6.83 -59.46 11.55
CA LYS A 138 6.61 -59.84 12.97
C LYS A 138 7.68 -60.87 13.42
N PRO A 139 7.50 -61.63 14.53
CA PRO A 139 7.13 -61.37 15.94
C PRO A 139 8.26 -61.89 16.88
N THR A 140 8.25 -61.72 18.21
CA THR A 140 7.84 -62.74 19.24
C THR A 140 8.15 -62.18 20.66
N LYS A 141 7.21 -62.29 21.63
CA LYS A 141 7.24 -63.11 22.89
C LYS A 141 8.25 -62.55 23.95
N GLU A 142 8.02 -62.32 25.24
CA GLU A 142 7.20 -62.83 26.36
C GLU A 142 7.06 -61.68 27.40
N VAL A 143 5.89 -61.39 27.98
CA VAL A 143 5.40 -61.88 29.30
C VAL A 143 6.46 -61.90 30.42
N LEU A 144 6.43 -60.92 31.33
CA LEU A 144 6.40 -61.19 32.77
C LEU A 144 5.85 -59.98 33.55
N VAL A 145 4.93 -60.28 34.46
CA VAL A 145 4.26 -59.39 35.41
C VAL A 145 5.09 -59.35 36.69
N GLU A 146 5.29 -58.18 37.29
CA GLU A 146 5.54 -58.09 38.74
C GLU A 146 4.68 -56.97 39.36
N PRO A 147 4.00 -57.25 40.49
CA PRO A 147 3.17 -56.29 41.20
C PRO A 147 3.97 -55.47 42.23
N LYS A 148 3.40 -54.32 42.56
CA LYS A 148 3.69 -53.48 43.74
C LYS A 148 3.79 -54.32 45.02
N ASP A 149 4.83 -54.06 45.82
CA ASP A 149 4.72 -53.31 47.09
C ASP A 149 6.05 -52.61 47.40
#